data_AF-A0A382AJ09-F1
#
_entry.id   AF-A0A382AJ09-F1
#
_cell.length_a   1.000
_cell.length_b   1.000
_cell.length_c   1.000
_cell.angle_alpha   90.00
_cell.angle_beta   90.00
_cell.angle_gamma   90.00
#
_symmetry.space_group_name_H-M   'P 1'
#
loop_
_entity.id
_entity.type
_entity.pdbx_description
1 polymer ?
#
loop_
_entity_poly.entity_id
_entity_poly.type
_entity_poly.pdbx_seq_one_letter_code
_entity_poly.pdbx_strand_id
1 'polypeptide(L)'
;MALQNINIGTLANDGTGDDLREAFIKVNQNFDDLDLRAPESTTASNLGNVGEGIFHQKAGADLQFKKLVSGANITLTASTNGITVNALGGLQQLNVVSDSGSKALVDGDTLNIFGGVGASTTISGNVLTVNTTTELSTDTTPVLGGNLDANGNNLINGGTLTASSFQGTFNGDLTGLVHGVDIRLIAPNTAGFNFGLFNQTVTSIVDWLISITEVDFGSLLVPVGFDFDAGTIA
;
A
#
# COMPACT_ATOMS: atom_id res chain seq x y z
N MET A 1 -62.04 48.42 20.54
CA MET A 1 -62.85 49.63 20.24
C MET A 1 -61.90 50.82 20.23
N ALA A 2 -62.29 51.96 19.66
CA ALA A 2 -61.51 53.18 19.87
C ALA A 2 -61.71 53.66 21.31
N LEU A 3 -60.66 54.19 21.95
CA LEU A 3 -60.71 54.77 23.29
C LEU A 3 -61.86 55.77 23.39
N GLN A 4 -62.76 55.56 24.35
CA GLN A 4 -63.85 56.48 24.65
C GLN A 4 -63.35 57.52 25.66
N ASN A 5 -63.12 58.76 25.19
CA ASN A 5 -62.72 59.84 26.08
C ASN A 5 -63.93 60.37 26.85
N ILE A 6 -63.74 60.62 28.15
CA ILE A 6 -64.71 61.33 28.99
C ILE A 6 -64.62 62.82 28.63
N ASN A 7 -65.74 63.41 28.20
CA ASN A 7 -65.84 64.85 27.98
C ASN A 7 -66.13 65.53 29.32
N ILE A 8 -65.20 66.37 29.80
CA ILE A 8 -65.34 67.10 31.07
C ILE A 8 -66.00 68.48 30.93
N GLY A 9 -66.46 68.84 29.72
CA GLY A 9 -67.04 70.16 29.44
C GLY A 9 -66.01 71.28 29.37
N THR A 10 -66.49 72.52 29.28
CA THR A 10 -65.63 73.72 29.19
C THR A 10 -65.49 74.45 30.54
N LEU A 11 -66.51 74.37 31.38
CA LEU A 11 -66.63 74.97 32.69
C LEU A 11 -67.33 73.98 33.63
N ALA A 12 -67.07 74.10 34.94
CA ALA A 12 -67.70 73.24 35.93
C ALA A 12 -69.23 73.38 35.89
N ASN A 13 -69.92 72.24 35.76
CA ASN A 13 -71.39 72.13 35.77
C ASN A 13 -72.10 72.92 34.65
N ASP A 14 -71.42 73.15 33.52
CA ASP A 14 -72.00 73.88 32.37
C ASP A 14 -72.95 73.04 31.49
N GLY A 15 -73.11 71.75 31.80
CA GLY A 15 -73.99 70.84 31.07
C GLY A 15 -73.48 70.44 29.68
N THR A 16 -72.27 70.85 29.30
CA THR A 16 -71.64 70.52 28.00
C THR A 16 -70.72 69.29 28.08
N GLY A 17 -70.40 68.84 29.29
CA GLY A 17 -69.69 67.60 29.57
C GLY A 17 -70.62 66.39 29.62
N ASP A 18 -70.02 65.20 29.67
CA ASP A 18 -70.74 63.96 29.91
C ASP A 18 -71.36 63.97 31.31
N ASP A 19 -72.57 63.44 31.43
CA ASP A 19 -73.10 63.14 32.75
C ASP A 19 -72.32 61.95 33.36
N LEU A 20 -72.45 61.76 34.68
CA LEU A 20 -71.75 60.66 35.36
C LEU A 20 -72.09 59.30 34.76
N ARG A 21 -73.32 59.12 34.27
CA ARG A 21 -73.76 57.85 33.70
C ARG A 21 -73.01 57.55 32.41
N GLU A 22 -72.95 58.50 31.50
CA GLU A 22 -72.25 58.41 30.22
C GLU A 22 -70.74 58.25 30.44
N ALA A 23 -70.16 59.03 31.37
CA ALA A 23 -68.76 58.89 31.74
C ALA A 23 -68.43 57.47 32.26
N PHE A 24 -69.26 56.90 33.14
CA PHE A 24 -69.05 55.54 33.66
C PHE A 24 -69.34 54.45 32.61
N ILE A 25 -70.28 54.67 31.68
CA ILE A 25 -70.47 53.78 30.53
C ILE A 25 -69.19 53.73 29.69
N LYS A 26 -68.60 54.88 29.36
CA LYS A 26 -67.33 54.96 28.61
C LYS A 26 -66.17 54.31 29.35
N VAL A 27 -66.08 54.49 30.66
CA VAL A 27 -65.06 53.83 31.51
C VAL A 27 -65.21 52.30 31.45
N ASN A 28 -66.42 51.78 31.67
CA ASN A 28 -66.66 50.34 31.61
C ASN A 28 -66.36 49.78 30.22
N GLN A 29 -66.78 50.46 29.16
CA GLN A 29 -66.49 50.06 27.78
C GLN A 29 -64.98 50.04 27.49
N ASN A 30 -64.20 50.98 28.04
CA ASN A 30 -62.74 50.98 27.89
C ASN A 30 -62.09 49.83 28.67
N PHE A 31 -62.58 49.47 29.85
CA PHE A 31 -62.09 48.33 30.62
C PHE A 31 -62.47 46.99 30.00
N ASP A 32 -63.71 46.87 29.50
CA ASP A 32 -64.17 45.71 28.75
C ASP A 32 -63.31 45.53 27.48
N ASP A 33 -62.99 46.63 26.77
CA ASP A 33 -62.11 46.57 25.60
C ASP A 33 -60.66 46.19 25.96
N LEU A 34 -60.17 46.62 27.13
CA LEU A 34 -58.85 46.27 27.62
C LEU A 34 -58.77 44.79 28.05
N ASP A 35 -59.82 44.27 28.69
CA ASP A 35 -59.96 42.86 29.07
C ASP A 35 -60.08 41.96 27.83
N LEU A 36 -60.84 42.42 26.83
CA LEU A 36 -60.97 41.75 25.52
C LEU A 36 -59.69 41.83 24.68
N ARG A 37 -58.84 42.83 24.90
CA ARG A 37 -57.50 42.89 24.32
C ARG A 37 -56.60 41.84 24.99
N ALA A 38 -56.63 40.63 24.46
CA ALA A 38 -55.60 39.62 24.75
C ALA A 38 -54.21 40.27 24.53
N PRO A 39 -53.34 40.36 25.56
CA PRO A 39 -52.20 41.29 25.52
C PRO A 39 -51.09 40.91 24.52
N GLU A 40 -51.12 39.73 23.90
CA GLU A 40 -50.14 39.39 22.86
C GLU A 40 -50.63 38.26 21.92
N SER A 41 -50.90 38.61 20.66
CA SER A 41 -51.12 37.64 19.58
C SER A 41 -49.81 37.27 18.88
N THR A 42 -48.74 37.03 19.66
CA THR A 42 -47.50 36.50 19.11
C THR A 42 -47.75 35.06 18.70
N THR A 43 -47.55 34.79 17.41
CA THR A 43 -47.69 33.48 16.76
C THR A 43 -46.33 33.01 16.27
N ALA A 44 -46.12 31.70 16.28
CA ALA A 44 -44.93 31.07 15.71
C ALA A 44 -45.40 29.92 14.81
N SER A 45 -44.73 29.74 13.69
CA SER A 45 -45.01 28.67 12.73
C SER A 45 -43.70 28.13 12.16
N ASN A 46 -43.65 26.83 11.90
CA ASN A 46 -42.58 26.24 11.09
C ASN A 46 -43.00 26.37 9.62
N LEU A 47 -42.20 27.06 8.81
CA LEU A 47 -42.51 27.33 7.39
C LEU A 47 -41.83 26.30 6.48
N GLY A 48 -42.48 25.98 5.35
CA GLY A 48 -42.00 24.98 4.38
C GLY A 48 -42.50 23.56 4.66
N ASN A 49 -42.25 22.65 3.70
CA ASN A 49 -42.78 21.28 3.72
C ASN A 49 -41.67 20.20 3.84
N VAL A 50 -40.41 20.60 3.90
CA VAL A 50 -39.24 19.70 3.96
C VAL A 50 -38.45 20.01 5.23
N GLY A 51 -38.08 18.96 5.98
CA GLY A 51 -37.33 19.07 7.23
C GLY A 51 -38.22 19.04 8.48
N GLU A 52 -37.59 19.18 9.64
CA GLU A 52 -38.23 19.11 10.95
C GLU A 52 -38.39 20.50 11.58
N GLY A 53 -39.56 20.76 12.16
CA GLY A 53 -39.84 22.02 12.84
C GLY A 53 -39.15 22.15 14.21
N ILE A 54 -38.61 23.34 14.50
CA ILE A 54 -37.99 23.68 15.80
C ILE A 54 -38.99 24.28 16.78
N PHE A 55 -40.04 24.94 16.30
CA PHE A 55 -41.11 25.40 17.18
C PHE A 55 -41.87 24.19 17.73
N HIS A 56 -42.05 24.13 19.05
CA HIS A 56 -42.77 23.07 19.73
C HIS A 56 -44.20 23.50 20.07
N GLN A 57 -44.35 24.53 20.91
CA GLN A 57 -45.66 25.02 21.35
C GLN A 57 -45.57 26.44 21.94
N LYS A 58 -46.74 27.07 22.11
CA LYS A 58 -46.92 28.27 22.94
C LYS A 58 -47.62 27.87 24.24
N ALA A 59 -46.94 28.01 25.38
CA ALA A 59 -47.49 27.72 26.70
C ALA A 59 -47.77 29.04 27.45
N GLY A 60 -48.99 29.53 27.36
CA GLY A 60 -49.32 30.88 27.86
C GLY A 60 -48.59 31.95 27.04
N ALA A 61 -47.68 32.68 27.67
CA ALA A 61 -46.83 33.68 27.01
C ALA A 61 -45.48 33.12 26.53
N ASP A 62 -45.11 31.89 26.91
CA ASP A 62 -43.81 31.29 26.59
C ASP A 62 -43.83 30.59 25.23
N LEU A 63 -42.92 30.98 24.34
CA LEU A 63 -42.68 30.28 23.06
C LEU A 63 -41.59 29.23 23.26
N GLN A 64 -42.00 27.97 23.25
CA GLN A 64 -41.11 26.86 23.50
C GLN A 64 -40.59 26.30 22.18
N PHE A 65 -39.28 26.27 22.04
CA PHE A 65 -38.56 25.69 20.90
C PHE A 65 -37.82 24.43 21.35
N LYS A 66 -37.74 23.45 20.46
CA LYS A 66 -36.87 22.29 20.63
C LYS A 66 -35.42 22.76 20.66
N LYS A 67 -34.61 22.16 21.54
CA LYS A 67 -33.15 22.32 21.44
C LYS A 67 -32.62 21.57 20.23
N LEU A 68 -31.61 22.12 19.59
CA LEU A 68 -30.79 21.38 18.64
C LEU A 68 -29.76 20.57 19.43
N VAL A 69 -29.71 19.26 19.19
CA VAL A 69 -28.76 18.34 19.83
C VAL A 69 -27.94 17.71 18.72
N SER A 70 -26.61 17.81 18.80
CA SER A 70 -25.73 17.18 17.82
C SER A 70 -25.74 15.66 17.98
N GLY A 71 -25.75 14.96 16.85
CA GLY A 71 -25.37 13.55 16.78
C GLY A 71 -23.86 13.36 16.74
N ALA A 72 -23.42 12.13 16.46
CA ALA A 72 -21.99 11.83 16.28
C ALA A 72 -21.38 12.64 15.14
N ASN A 73 -20.12 13.06 15.30
CA ASN A 73 -19.33 13.82 14.31
C ASN A 73 -19.90 15.19 13.92
N ILE A 74 -20.93 15.67 14.62
CA ILE A 74 -21.48 17.02 14.48
C ILE A 74 -21.17 17.81 15.74
N THR A 75 -20.73 19.06 15.58
CA THR A 75 -20.57 20.01 16.67
C THR A 75 -21.47 21.22 16.42
N LEU A 76 -22.32 21.54 17.40
CA LEU A 76 -23.14 22.74 17.41
C LEU A 76 -22.48 23.80 18.29
N THR A 77 -22.16 24.96 17.71
CA THR A 77 -21.60 26.10 18.46
C THR A 77 -22.57 27.26 18.40
N ALA A 78 -23.13 27.65 19.55
CA ALA A 78 -24.00 28.81 19.64
C ALA A 78 -23.20 30.11 19.73
N SER A 79 -23.75 31.18 19.15
CA SER A 79 -23.29 32.56 19.24
C SER A 79 -24.50 33.49 19.46
N THR A 80 -24.26 34.79 19.63
CA THR A 80 -25.34 35.78 19.80
C THR A 80 -26.32 35.79 18.62
N ASN A 81 -25.85 35.52 17.40
CA ASN A 81 -26.62 35.71 16.18
C ASN A 81 -26.98 34.40 15.47
N GLY A 82 -26.59 33.24 16.00
CA GLY A 82 -26.89 31.97 15.36
C GLY A 82 -26.18 30.76 15.96
N ILE A 83 -26.45 29.60 15.38
CA ILE A 83 -25.83 28.32 15.71
C ILE A 83 -25.03 27.86 14.49
N THR A 84 -23.72 27.69 14.65
CA THR A 84 -22.86 27.09 13.63
C THR A 84 -22.94 25.57 13.75
N VAL A 85 -23.22 24.90 12.64
CA VAL A 85 -23.22 23.44 12.53
C VAL A 85 -21.93 23.02 11.82
N ASN A 86 -21.00 22.43 12.56
CA ASN A 86 -19.80 21.82 11.98
C ASN A 86 -20.00 20.31 11.88
N ALA A 87 -19.63 19.72 10.75
CA ALA A 87 -19.59 18.28 10.57
C ALA A 87 -18.13 17.86 10.32
N LEU A 88 -17.52 17.17 11.29
CA LEU A 88 -16.21 16.52 11.15
C LEU A 88 -16.46 15.02 11.03
N GLY A 89 -17.11 14.61 9.93
CA GLY A 89 -17.41 13.21 9.65
C GLY A 89 -16.65 12.72 8.42
N GLY A 90 -15.97 11.58 8.55
CA GLY A 90 -15.30 10.90 7.44
C GLY A 90 -13.78 11.08 7.41
N LEU A 91 -13.17 10.64 6.31
CA LEU A 91 -11.74 10.77 6.07
C LEU A 91 -11.45 12.22 5.64
N GLN A 92 -10.82 13.00 6.52
CA GLN A 92 -10.57 14.42 6.27
C GLN A 92 -9.55 14.66 5.16
N GLN A 93 -8.57 13.76 5.03
CA GLN A 93 -7.56 13.79 3.99
C GLN A 93 -6.95 12.40 3.81
N LEU A 94 -6.71 12.00 2.56
CA LEU A 94 -5.88 10.85 2.21
C LEU A 94 -4.71 11.33 1.38
N ASN A 95 -3.50 11.28 1.93
CA ASN A 95 -2.30 11.57 1.17
C ASN A 95 -1.58 10.26 0.81
N VAL A 96 -1.36 10.03 -0.48
CA VAL A 96 -0.61 8.90 -1.00
C VAL A 96 0.79 9.37 -1.33
N VAL A 97 1.81 8.75 -0.72
CA VAL A 97 3.22 9.09 -0.91
C VAL A 97 3.94 7.91 -1.54
N SER A 98 4.78 8.20 -2.52
CA SER A 98 5.59 7.24 -3.29
C SER A 98 7.01 7.78 -3.45
N ASP A 99 7.92 6.94 -3.94
CA ASP A 99 9.30 7.34 -4.25
C ASP A 99 9.38 8.46 -5.30
N SER A 100 8.35 8.60 -6.14
CA SER A 100 8.25 9.65 -7.16
C SER A 100 7.55 10.93 -6.71
N GLY A 101 7.01 10.99 -5.48
CA GLY A 101 6.27 12.14 -4.97
C GLY A 101 4.99 11.78 -4.24
N SER A 102 4.11 12.77 -4.02
CA SER A 102 2.88 12.59 -3.26
C SER A 102 1.65 13.21 -3.92
N LYS A 103 0.47 12.69 -3.58
CA LYS A 103 -0.84 13.16 -4.02
C LYS A 103 -1.83 13.14 -2.86
N ALA A 104 -2.36 14.31 -2.51
CA ALA A 104 -3.54 14.42 -1.68
C ALA A 104 -4.77 14.13 -2.54
N LEU A 105 -5.53 13.10 -2.18
CA LEU A 105 -6.82 12.81 -2.81
C LEU A 105 -7.89 13.73 -2.24
N VAL A 106 -8.69 14.29 -3.13
CA VAL A 106 -9.88 15.10 -2.81
C VAL A 106 -11.16 14.37 -3.20
N ASP A 107 -12.31 14.91 -2.80
CA ASP A 107 -13.60 14.30 -3.14
C ASP A 107 -13.76 14.16 -4.67
N GLY A 108 -14.25 12.99 -5.09
CA GLY A 108 -14.34 12.59 -6.50
C GLY A 108 -13.07 11.97 -7.10
N ASP A 109 -11.90 12.04 -6.44
CA ASP A 109 -10.70 11.35 -6.91
C ASP A 109 -10.84 9.82 -6.78
N THR A 110 -10.17 9.08 -7.66
CA THR A 110 -10.05 7.62 -7.56
C THR A 110 -8.59 7.23 -7.30
N LEU A 111 -8.36 6.39 -6.28
CA LEU A 111 -7.07 5.74 -6.07
C LEU A 111 -7.02 4.41 -6.81
N ASN A 112 -6.17 4.32 -7.83
CA ASN A 112 -5.85 3.05 -8.49
C ASN A 112 -4.46 2.58 -8.04
N ILE A 113 -4.32 1.31 -7.66
CA ILE A 113 -3.06 0.72 -7.22
C ILE A 113 -2.72 -0.45 -8.13
N PHE A 114 -1.69 -0.26 -8.96
CA PHE A 114 -1.21 -1.25 -9.92
C PHE A 114 0.10 -1.87 -9.42
N GLY A 115 0.22 -3.20 -9.50
CA GLY A 115 1.43 -3.90 -9.08
C GLY A 115 2.64 -3.67 -9.99
N GLY A 116 2.44 -3.44 -11.29
CA GLY A 116 3.55 -3.28 -12.24
C GLY A 116 4.29 -4.60 -12.52
N VAL A 117 5.59 -4.53 -12.79
CA VAL A 117 6.44 -5.71 -13.04
C VAL A 117 6.87 -6.31 -11.70
N GLY A 118 6.71 -7.63 -11.54
CA GLY A 118 7.12 -8.33 -10.33
C GLY A 118 6.19 -8.13 -9.12
N ALA A 119 5.07 -7.43 -9.27
CA ALA A 119 4.02 -7.40 -8.25
C ALA A 119 2.61 -7.47 -8.84
N SER A 120 1.68 -8.02 -8.07
CA SER A 120 0.25 -8.07 -8.39
C SER A 120 -0.56 -7.52 -7.23
N THR A 121 -1.66 -6.84 -7.56
CA THR A 121 -2.56 -6.23 -6.58
C THR A 121 -3.93 -6.89 -6.68
N THR A 122 -4.51 -7.27 -5.55
CA THR A 122 -5.86 -7.84 -5.46
C THR A 122 -6.64 -7.20 -4.34
N ILE A 123 -7.94 -6.97 -4.54
CA ILE A 123 -8.84 -6.48 -3.50
C ILE A 123 -9.90 -7.55 -3.24
N SER A 124 -10.08 -7.92 -1.97
CA SER A 124 -11.19 -8.76 -1.52
C SER A 124 -11.83 -8.13 -0.30
N GLY A 125 -13.09 -7.70 -0.44
CA GLY A 125 -13.76 -6.87 0.56
C GLY A 125 -12.99 -5.57 0.82
N ASN A 126 -12.54 -5.39 2.07
CA ASN A 126 -11.81 -4.21 2.53
C ASN A 126 -10.30 -4.40 2.59
N VAL A 127 -9.76 -5.54 2.11
CA VAL A 127 -8.34 -5.85 2.17
C VAL A 127 -7.73 -5.74 0.77
N LEU A 128 -6.76 -4.84 0.63
CA LEU A 128 -5.83 -4.81 -0.49
C LEU A 128 -4.63 -5.70 -0.17
N THR A 129 -4.33 -6.65 -1.04
CA THR A 129 -3.12 -7.48 -0.98
C THR A 129 -2.20 -7.13 -2.13
N VAL A 130 -0.91 -6.94 -1.82
CA VAL A 130 0.15 -6.75 -2.79
C VAL A 130 1.10 -7.94 -2.67
N ASN A 131 1.15 -8.76 -3.70
CA ASN A 131 2.06 -9.90 -3.77
C ASN A 131 3.23 -9.54 -4.68
N THR A 132 4.44 -9.81 -4.23
CA THR A 132 5.66 -9.60 -5.01
C THR A 132 6.31 -10.93 -5.37
N THR A 133 6.89 -10.99 -6.56
CA THR A 133 7.74 -12.08 -7.03
C THR A 133 9.07 -11.46 -7.42
N THR A 134 10.16 -11.93 -6.81
CA THR A 134 11.50 -11.51 -7.16
C THR A 134 11.88 -12.08 -8.52
N GLU A 135 12.38 -11.23 -9.43
CA GLU A 135 12.84 -11.64 -10.75
C GLU A 135 14.35 -11.45 -10.85
N LEU A 136 15.11 -12.54 -10.72
CA LEU A 136 16.57 -12.52 -10.74
C LEU A 136 17.14 -11.93 -12.04
N SER A 137 16.41 -12.05 -13.16
CA SER A 137 16.81 -11.53 -14.47
C SER A 137 17.02 -10.02 -14.49
N THR A 138 16.37 -9.28 -13.58
CA THR A 138 16.46 -7.82 -13.48
C THR A 138 17.51 -7.35 -12.47
N ASP A 139 18.00 -8.25 -11.62
CA ASP A 139 19.06 -7.96 -10.67
C ASP A 139 20.42 -8.11 -11.36
N THR A 140 21.13 -6.99 -11.52
CA THR A 140 22.45 -6.96 -12.15
C THR A 140 23.59 -7.29 -11.19
N THR A 141 23.32 -7.33 -9.88
CA THR A 141 24.30 -7.61 -8.83
C THR A 141 23.76 -8.58 -7.79
N PRO A 142 23.27 -9.78 -8.19
CA PRO A 142 22.67 -10.70 -7.25
C PRO A 142 23.72 -11.26 -6.30
N VAL A 143 23.38 -11.31 -5.01
CA VAL A 143 24.22 -11.91 -3.98
C VAL A 143 23.41 -12.96 -3.23
N LEU A 144 24.00 -14.13 -3.03
CA LEU A 144 23.40 -15.18 -2.21
C LEU A 144 23.79 -14.98 -0.75
N GLY A 145 22.79 -14.96 0.14
CA GLY A 145 23.01 -15.03 1.59
C GLY A 145 23.24 -16.46 2.12
N GLY A 146 23.09 -17.47 1.26
CA GLY A 146 23.23 -18.89 1.57
C GLY A 146 23.49 -19.72 0.31
N ASN A 147 23.34 -21.04 0.39
CA ASN A 147 23.55 -21.91 -0.77
C ASN A 147 22.43 -21.72 -1.81
N LEU A 148 22.79 -21.71 -3.10
CA LEU A 148 21.82 -21.81 -4.20
C LEU A 148 21.48 -23.28 -4.45
N ASP A 149 20.21 -23.63 -4.26
CA ASP A 149 19.66 -24.89 -4.75
C ASP A 149 19.01 -24.67 -6.11
N ALA A 150 19.58 -25.28 -7.16
CA ALA A 150 19.04 -25.16 -8.51
C ALA A 150 17.79 -26.03 -8.74
N ASN A 151 17.42 -26.90 -7.80
CA ASN A 151 16.28 -27.82 -7.89
C ASN A 151 16.24 -28.60 -9.23
N GLY A 152 17.40 -29.10 -9.66
CA GLY A 152 17.58 -29.84 -10.91
C GLY A 152 17.57 -29.01 -12.19
N ASN A 153 17.50 -27.68 -12.11
CA ASN A 153 17.55 -26.80 -13.27
C ASN A 153 19.00 -26.56 -13.73
N ASN A 154 19.16 -26.36 -15.05
CA ASN A 154 20.45 -26.08 -15.66
C ASN A 154 20.86 -24.62 -15.48
N LEU A 155 22.16 -24.39 -15.32
CA LEU A 155 22.78 -23.05 -15.46
C LEU A 155 23.22 -22.89 -16.92
N ILE A 156 22.60 -21.96 -17.64
CA ILE A 156 22.88 -21.70 -19.06
C ILE A 156 23.35 -20.25 -19.24
N ASN A 157 24.21 -19.99 -20.23
CA ASN A 157 24.73 -18.65 -20.54
C ASN A 157 25.41 -17.92 -19.36
N GLY A 158 25.98 -18.65 -18.41
CA GLY A 158 26.49 -18.10 -17.13
C GLY A 158 27.86 -17.41 -17.19
N GLY A 159 28.46 -17.22 -18.37
CA GLY A 159 29.82 -16.67 -18.46
C GLY A 159 30.83 -17.53 -17.68
N THR A 160 31.56 -16.91 -16.75
CA THR A 160 32.58 -17.58 -15.91
C THR A 160 32.02 -17.96 -14.55
N LEU A 161 32.15 -19.23 -14.17
CA LEU A 161 31.85 -19.71 -12.82
C LEU A 161 33.15 -19.82 -12.00
N THR A 162 33.33 -18.91 -11.05
CA THR A 162 34.46 -18.94 -10.11
C THR A 162 34.03 -19.55 -8.80
N ALA A 163 34.64 -20.68 -8.42
CA ALA A 163 34.36 -21.37 -7.16
C ALA A 163 35.66 -21.74 -6.45
N SER A 164 35.61 -21.87 -5.13
CA SER A 164 36.75 -22.40 -4.35
C SER A 164 36.99 -23.89 -4.60
N SER A 165 35.93 -24.64 -4.92
CA SER A 165 35.97 -26.06 -5.28
C SER A 165 34.71 -26.49 -6.02
N PHE A 166 34.83 -27.56 -6.81
CA PHE A 166 33.70 -28.31 -7.36
C PHE A 166 33.65 -29.67 -6.68
N GLN A 167 32.59 -29.92 -5.92
CA GLN A 167 32.44 -31.14 -5.13
C GLN A 167 31.34 -32.02 -5.72
N GLY A 168 31.66 -33.29 -5.99
CA GLY A 168 30.72 -34.28 -6.55
C GLY A 168 31.20 -34.88 -7.86
N THR A 169 30.40 -35.81 -8.41
CA THR A 169 30.67 -36.44 -9.70
C THR A 169 30.34 -35.47 -10.83
N PHE A 170 31.29 -35.24 -11.73
CA PHE A 170 31.02 -34.58 -13.01
C PHE A 170 30.41 -35.61 -13.98
N ASN A 171 29.17 -35.39 -14.39
CA ASN A 171 28.47 -36.26 -15.34
C ASN A 171 28.39 -35.58 -16.71
N GLY A 172 29.12 -36.12 -17.69
CA GLY A 172 29.21 -35.59 -19.06
C GLY A 172 30.65 -35.25 -19.46
N ASP A 173 30.78 -34.56 -20.59
CA ASP A 173 32.08 -34.15 -21.14
C ASP A 173 32.57 -32.85 -20.51
N LEU A 174 33.81 -32.84 -20.01
CA LEU A 174 34.50 -31.61 -19.67
C LEU A 174 35.27 -31.13 -20.90
N THR A 175 34.78 -30.04 -21.51
CA THR A 175 35.48 -29.39 -22.62
C THR A 175 36.31 -28.23 -22.08
N GLY A 176 37.64 -28.34 -22.18
CA GLY A 176 38.54 -27.29 -21.73
C GLY A 176 39.87 -27.84 -21.22
N LEU A 177 40.69 -26.94 -20.68
CA LEU A 177 41.96 -27.29 -20.06
C LEU A 177 41.78 -27.44 -18.55
N VAL A 178 42.42 -28.44 -17.96
CA VAL A 178 42.57 -28.56 -16.51
C VAL A 178 43.98 -28.08 -16.18
N HIS A 179 44.09 -26.95 -15.46
CA HIS A 179 45.38 -26.28 -15.18
C HIS A 179 46.24 -26.02 -16.43
N GLY A 180 45.60 -25.68 -17.56
CA GLY A 180 46.30 -25.42 -18.83
C GLY A 180 46.66 -26.68 -19.62
N VAL A 181 46.30 -27.88 -19.14
CA VAL A 181 46.56 -29.15 -19.82
C VAL A 181 45.27 -29.73 -20.39
N ASP A 182 45.32 -30.13 -21.67
CA ASP A 182 44.24 -30.92 -22.27
C ASP A 182 44.36 -32.37 -21.79
N ILE A 183 43.45 -32.76 -20.90
CA ILE A 183 43.46 -34.09 -20.28
C ILE A 183 43.26 -35.23 -21.30
N ARG A 184 42.71 -34.93 -22.48
CA ARG A 184 42.56 -35.93 -23.55
C ARG A 184 43.92 -36.33 -24.11
N LEU A 185 44.91 -35.44 -24.05
CA LEU A 185 46.29 -35.70 -24.45
C LEU A 185 47.09 -36.44 -23.36
N ILE A 186 46.54 -36.54 -22.14
CA ILE A 186 47.12 -37.35 -21.06
C ILE A 186 46.69 -38.82 -21.19
N ALA A 187 45.50 -39.10 -21.72
CA ALA A 187 44.98 -40.46 -21.88
C ALA A 187 45.89 -41.45 -22.66
N PRO A 188 46.64 -41.05 -23.70
CA PRO A 188 47.64 -41.91 -24.34
C PRO A 188 48.80 -42.30 -23.40
N ASN A 189 49.08 -41.49 -22.37
CA ASN A 189 50.20 -41.68 -21.43
C ASN A 189 49.78 -42.34 -20.10
N THR A 190 48.49 -42.58 -19.86
CA THR A 190 47.99 -43.29 -18.66
C THR A 190 47.48 -44.69 -18.96
N ALA A 191 47.48 -45.12 -20.22
CA ALA A 191 47.11 -46.48 -20.63
C ALA A 191 48.17 -47.56 -20.32
N GLY A 192 49.22 -47.23 -19.55
CA GLY A 192 50.33 -48.13 -19.28
C GLY A 192 51.19 -48.39 -20.51
N PHE A 193 52.31 -49.09 -20.33
CA PHE A 193 53.10 -49.59 -21.47
C PHE A 193 52.19 -50.46 -22.35
N ASN A 194 51.86 -49.96 -23.54
CA ASN A 194 51.19 -50.77 -24.55
C ASN A 194 52.25 -51.59 -25.29
N PHE A 195 52.56 -52.78 -24.78
CA PHE A 195 53.48 -53.73 -25.41
C PHE A 195 52.91 -54.41 -26.67
N GLY A 196 51.73 -53.95 -27.16
CA GLY A 196 51.06 -54.55 -28.31
C GLY A 196 50.59 -55.99 -28.05
N LEU A 197 50.17 -56.65 -29.12
CA LEU A 197 49.92 -58.09 -29.13
C LEU A 197 51.21 -58.82 -29.51
N PHE A 198 51.48 -59.99 -28.92
CA PHE A 198 52.61 -60.86 -29.28
C PHE A 198 52.46 -61.44 -30.70
N ASN A 199 52.50 -60.60 -31.73
CA ASN A 199 52.63 -61.04 -33.10
C ASN A 199 54.13 -61.17 -33.39
N GLN A 200 54.66 -62.40 -33.37
CA GLN A 200 56.07 -62.70 -33.65
C GLN A 200 56.48 -62.45 -35.13
N THR A 201 55.62 -61.80 -35.91
CA THR A 201 55.92 -61.43 -37.29
C THR A 201 56.57 -60.06 -37.30
N VAL A 202 57.89 -60.07 -37.34
CA VAL A 202 58.71 -58.88 -37.42
C VAL A 202 58.78 -58.43 -38.89
N THR A 203 58.16 -57.29 -39.23
CA THR A 203 58.08 -56.78 -40.61
C THR A 203 59.18 -55.80 -40.99
N SER A 204 59.96 -55.33 -40.02
CA SER A 204 61.07 -54.39 -40.25
C SER A 204 62.22 -54.65 -39.28
N ILE A 205 63.42 -54.17 -39.62
CA ILE A 205 64.59 -54.28 -38.74
C ILE A 205 64.42 -53.50 -37.43
N VAL A 206 63.59 -52.46 -37.45
CA VAL A 206 63.22 -51.69 -36.26
C VAL A 206 62.28 -52.50 -35.36
N ASP A 207 61.26 -53.17 -35.93
CA ASP A 207 60.41 -54.10 -35.19
C ASP A 207 61.23 -55.24 -34.57
N TRP A 208 62.29 -55.68 -35.27
CA TRP A 208 63.17 -56.74 -34.77
C TRP A 208 63.92 -56.28 -33.53
N LEU A 209 64.50 -55.08 -33.59
CA LEU A 209 65.21 -54.48 -32.46
C LEU A 209 64.30 -54.31 -31.25
N ILE A 210 63.07 -53.82 -31.45
CA ILE A 210 62.09 -53.63 -30.39
C ILE A 210 61.66 -54.97 -29.76
N SER A 211 61.54 -56.03 -30.58
CA SER A 211 61.13 -57.36 -30.09
C SER A 211 62.17 -58.07 -29.22
N ILE A 212 63.45 -57.70 -29.35
CA ILE A 212 64.56 -58.31 -28.60
C ILE A 212 65.09 -57.41 -27.48
N THR A 213 64.64 -56.15 -27.40
CA THR A 213 65.03 -55.25 -26.32
C THR A 213 64.20 -55.54 -25.08
N GLU A 214 64.84 -56.10 -24.05
CA GLU A 214 64.26 -56.22 -22.72
C GLU A 214 64.23 -54.85 -22.05
N VAL A 215 63.05 -54.42 -21.59
CA VAL A 215 62.90 -53.25 -20.73
C VAL A 215 62.95 -53.71 -19.28
N ASP A 216 64.11 -53.56 -18.63
CA ASP A 216 64.33 -53.96 -17.23
C ASP A 216 64.27 -52.74 -16.30
N PHE A 217 63.28 -52.75 -15.37
CA PHE A 217 63.11 -51.70 -14.36
C PHE A 217 63.91 -51.94 -13.07
N GLY A 218 64.73 -52.99 -13.04
CA GLY A 218 65.44 -53.44 -11.86
C GLY A 218 64.50 -54.10 -10.84
N SER A 219 65.02 -54.31 -9.62
CA SER A 219 64.25 -54.91 -8.52
C SER A 219 63.82 -53.87 -7.50
N LEU A 220 62.90 -54.23 -6.61
CA LEU A 220 62.45 -53.33 -5.54
C LEU A 220 63.59 -52.84 -4.61
N LEU A 221 64.68 -53.61 -4.51
CA LEU A 221 65.84 -53.28 -3.66
C LEU A 221 66.96 -52.56 -4.42
N VAL A 222 66.98 -52.67 -5.76
CA VAL A 222 67.91 -51.97 -6.65
C VAL A 222 67.15 -51.60 -7.93
N PRO A 223 66.35 -50.52 -7.89
CA PRO A 223 65.65 -50.05 -9.08
C PRO A 223 66.66 -49.49 -10.08
N VAL A 224 66.45 -49.74 -11.37
CA VAL A 224 67.21 -49.07 -12.42
C VAL A 224 66.72 -47.63 -12.52
N GLY A 225 67.64 -46.68 -12.40
CA GLY A 225 67.36 -45.27 -12.64
C GLY A 225 67.26 -45.02 -14.14
N PHE A 226 66.07 -44.63 -14.61
CA PHE A 226 65.88 -44.08 -15.94
C PHE A 226 65.63 -42.59 -15.83
N ASP A 227 66.48 -41.80 -16.47
CA ASP A 227 66.24 -40.36 -16.64
C ASP A 227 65.45 -40.14 -17.92
N PHE A 228 64.25 -39.56 -17.80
CA PHE A 228 63.46 -39.10 -18.94
C PHE A 228 63.84 -37.66 -19.25
N ASP A 229 64.63 -37.46 -20.31
CA ASP A 229 64.93 -36.14 -20.85
C ASP A 229 63.72 -35.63 -21.66
N ALA A 230 62.95 -34.72 -21.06
CA ALA A 230 61.81 -34.05 -21.72
C ALA A 230 62.25 -32.85 -22.59
N GLY A 231 63.54 -32.66 -22.80
CA GLY A 231 64.14 -31.51 -23.47
C GLY A 231 64.33 -30.31 -22.55
N THR A 232 65.06 -29.31 -23.03
CA THR A 232 65.21 -28.00 -22.36
C THR A 232 64.03 -27.10 -22.68
N ILE A 233 63.36 -26.59 -21.64
CA ILE A 233 62.39 -25.51 -21.79
C ILE A 233 63.18 -24.23 -22.08
N ALA A 234 62.91 -23.60 -23.22
CA ALA A 234 63.44 -22.29 -23.59
C ALA A 234 62.71 -21.16 -22.84
#